data_AF-A0A381RXW2-F1
#
_entry.id   AF-A0A381RXW2-F1
#
_cell.length_a   1.000
_cell.length_b   1.000
_cell.length_c   1.000
_cell.angle_alpha   90.00
_cell.angle_beta   90.00
_cell.angle_gamma   90.00
#
_symmetry.space_group_name_H-M   'P 1'
#
loop_
_entity.id
_entity.type
_entity.pdbx_description
1 polymer ?
#
loop_
_entity_poly.entity_id
_entity_poly.type
_entity_poly.pdbx_seq_one_letter_code
_entity_poly.pdbx_strand_id
1 'polypeptide(L)'
;MPFFIDKIGIMILSGLFIVLFVLSRNFGIFSSIHGVSRKTIGEFSMAAGVGISAAVLLPSGIIAFVYGMLILSFADTSANIIGSKWKIWEFKIMSQSKSIGGSIAFFLCSIMISYFTAHYVGLDIKLDMLLIFCLILTLIEAVHIFGLDNLSIPVISGIFWNYFTY
;
A
#
# COMPACT_ATOMS: atom_id res chain seq x y z
N MET A 1 -7.31 19.58 -9.45
CA MET A 1 -5.92 19.89 -9.06
C MET A 1 -5.01 19.32 -10.13
N PRO A 2 -4.04 20.06 -10.71
CA PRO A 2 -3.17 19.48 -11.71
C PRO A 2 -2.17 18.58 -10.99
N PHE A 3 -2.31 17.27 -11.18
CA PHE A 3 -1.21 16.36 -10.88
C PHE A 3 -0.05 16.71 -11.82
N PHE A 4 1.16 16.84 -11.27
CA PHE A 4 2.37 17.18 -12.05
C PHE A 4 2.72 16.12 -13.11
N ILE A 5 2.19 14.90 -12.96
CA ILE A 5 2.41 13.77 -13.84
C ILE A 5 1.05 13.16 -14.16
N ASP A 6 0.73 13.03 -15.44
CA ASP A 6 -0.50 12.41 -15.90
C ASP A 6 -0.45 10.87 -15.74
N LYS A 7 -1.58 10.20 -15.99
CA LYS A 7 -1.70 8.74 -15.87
C LYS A 7 -0.56 8.01 -16.60
N ILE A 8 -0.25 8.45 -17.82
CA ILE A 8 0.77 7.84 -18.67
C ILE A 8 2.15 8.03 -18.06
N GLY A 9 2.49 9.23 -17.59
CA GLY A 9 3.75 9.48 -16.91
C GLY A 9 3.95 8.61 -15.66
N ILE A 10 2.91 8.40 -14.85
CA ILE A 10 2.99 7.52 -13.66
C ILE A 10 3.26 6.08 -14.09
N MET A 11 2.54 5.57 -15.10
CA MET A 11 2.75 4.22 -15.61
C MET A 11 4.15 4.02 -16.20
N ILE A 12 4.65 5.01 -16.97
CA ILE A 12 6.02 5.00 -17.51
C ILE A 12 7.03 4.95 -16.38
N LEU A 13 6.87 5.80 -15.35
CA LEU A 13 7.78 5.84 -14.20
C LEU A 13 7.78 4.52 -13.43
N SER A 14 6.61 3.94 -13.17
CA SER A 14 6.47 2.60 -12.58
C SER A 14 7.18 1.53 -13.43
N GLY A 15 7.01 1.57 -14.75
CA GLY A 15 7.70 0.67 -15.68
C GLY A 15 9.22 0.83 -15.64
N LEU A 16 9.71 2.07 -15.61
CA LEU A 16 11.14 2.37 -15.48
C LEU A 16 11.70 1.84 -14.16
N PHE A 17 11.02 2.03 -13.03
CA PHE A 17 11.46 1.47 -11.75
C PHE A 17 11.50 -0.06 -11.78
N ILE A 18 10.49 -0.72 -12.37
CA ILE A 18 10.49 -2.18 -12.55
C ILE A 18 11.71 -2.62 -13.37
N VAL A 19 11.98 -1.95 -14.50
CA VAL A 19 13.15 -2.25 -15.34
C VAL A 19 14.44 -2.05 -14.55
N LEU A 20 14.57 -0.95 -13.81
CA LEU A 20 15.74 -0.68 -12.97
C LEU A 20 15.94 -1.77 -11.90
N PHE A 21 14.87 -2.24 -11.26
CA PHE A 21 14.95 -3.34 -10.28
C PHE A 21 15.38 -4.66 -10.93
N VAL A 22 14.85 -4.99 -12.11
CA VAL A 22 15.24 -6.19 -12.87
C VAL A 22 16.70 -6.11 -13.30
N LEU A 23 17.15 -4.98 -13.84
CA LEU A 23 18.54 -4.76 -14.26
C LEU A 23 19.47 -4.81 -13.05
N SER A 24 19.14 -4.10 -11.97
CA SER A 24 19.88 -4.12 -10.71
C SER A 24 20.12 -5.54 -10.18
N ARG A 25 19.08 -6.40 -10.25
CA ARG A 25 19.16 -7.82 -9.90
C ARG A 25 20.07 -8.61 -10.84
N ASN A 26 19.95 -8.41 -12.15
CA ASN A 26 20.68 -9.19 -13.14
C ASN A 26 22.16 -8.81 -13.24
N PHE A 27 22.51 -7.54 -13.01
CA PHE A 27 23.88 -7.04 -13.10
C PHE A 27 24.64 -7.09 -11.77
N GLY A 28 24.00 -7.49 -10.66
CA GLY A 28 24.66 -7.63 -9.37
C GLY A 28 25.28 -6.32 -8.83
N ILE A 29 24.83 -5.15 -9.31
CA ILE A 29 25.41 -3.83 -9.04
C ILE A 29 25.33 -3.47 -7.54
N PHE A 30 24.47 -4.17 -6.77
CA PHE A 30 24.37 -4.09 -5.32
C PHE A 30 24.77 -5.38 -4.61
N SER A 31 25.81 -6.07 -5.06
CA SER A 31 26.35 -7.32 -4.47
C SER A 31 26.63 -7.24 -2.95
N SER A 32 26.80 -6.03 -2.38
CA SER A 32 26.91 -5.80 -0.92
C SER A 32 25.57 -5.87 -0.15
N ILE A 33 24.42 -5.95 -0.84
CA ILE A 33 23.05 -6.03 -0.27
C ILE A 33 22.43 -7.44 -0.49
N HIS A 34 23.12 -8.36 -1.17
CA HIS A 34 22.57 -9.65 -1.62
C HIS A 34 22.32 -10.71 -0.53
N GLY A 35 22.40 -10.33 0.75
CA GLY A 35 21.91 -11.17 1.86
C GLY A 35 20.38 -11.18 2.03
N VAL A 36 19.62 -10.41 1.22
CA VAL A 36 18.20 -10.14 1.48
C VAL A 36 17.32 -10.27 0.23
N SER A 37 17.11 -11.51 -0.26
CA SER A 37 16.17 -11.79 -1.36
C SER A 37 14.74 -11.28 -1.12
N ARG A 38 14.35 -11.03 0.14
CA ARG A 38 13.03 -10.50 0.53
C ARG A 38 12.81 -9.03 0.16
N LYS A 39 13.83 -8.18 0.14
CA LYS A 39 13.66 -6.74 -0.13
C LYS A 39 13.22 -6.47 -1.57
N THR A 40 13.70 -7.28 -2.51
CA THR A 40 13.54 -7.07 -3.95
C THR A 40 12.12 -7.35 -4.46
N ILE A 41 11.39 -8.29 -3.82
CA ILE A 41 10.00 -8.60 -4.21
C ILE A 41 9.08 -7.45 -3.79
N GLY A 42 9.23 -6.93 -2.58
CA GLY A 42 8.41 -5.80 -2.09
C GLY A 42 8.61 -4.51 -2.90
N GLU A 43 9.84 -4.25 -3.35
CA GLU A 43 10.17 -3.11 -4.22
C GLU A 43 9.50 -3.22 -5.60
N PHE A 44 9.54 -4.42 -6.21
CA PHE A 44 8.83 -4.69 -7.46
C PHE A 44 7.32 -4.57 -7.28
N SER A 45 6.76 -5.19 -6.23
CA SER A 45 5.33 -5.15 -5.92
C SER A 45 4.83 -3.72 -5.73
N MET A 46 5.62 -2.87 -5.06
CA MET A 46 5.29 -1.45 -4.89
C MET A 46 5.23 -0.71 -6.22
N ALA A 47 6.27 -0.81 -7.06
CA ALA A 47 6.29 -0.14 -8.35
C ALA A 47 5.14 -0.59 -9.26
N ALA A 48 4.85 -1.91 -9.27
CA ALA A 48 3.73 -2.49 -9.98
C ALA A 48 2.37 -2.05 -9.41
N GLY A 49 2.22 -2.04 -8.08
CA GLY A 49 1.01 -1.58 -7.38
C GLY A 49 0.66 -0.15 -7.74
N VAL A 50 1.62 0.77 -7.71
CA VAL A 50 1.43 2.17 -8.13
C VAL A 50 0.99 2.26 -9.60
N GLY A 51 1.66 1.51 -10.49
CA GLY A 51 1.35 1.53 -11.92
C GLY A 51 -0.04 0.98 -12.23
N ILE A 52 -0.43 -0.12 -11.58
CA ILE A 52 -1.76 -0.72 -11.72
C ILE A 52 -2.83 0.19 -11.12
N SER A 53 -2.62 0.75 -9.92
CA SER A 53 -3.54 1.72 -9.33
C SER A 53 -3.74 2.92 -10.24
N ALA A 54 -2.68 3.45 -10.86
CA ALA A 54 -2.79 4.54 -11.82
C ALA A 54 -3.56 4.10 -13.07
N ALA A 55 -3.31 2.90 -13.58
CA ALA A 55 -4.02 2.35 -14.74
C ALA A 55 -5.54 2.21 -14.49
N VAL A 56 -5.92 1.78 -13.29
CA VAL A 56 -7.31 1.48 -12.91
C VAL A 56 -8.08 2.73 -12.47
N LEU A 57 -7.46 3.60 -11.66
CA LEU A 57 -8.16 4.67 -10.96
C LEU A 57 -8.08 6.01 -11.68
N LEU A 58 -7.06 6.27 -12.49
CA LEU A 58 -6.90 7.54 -13.20
C LEU A 58 -7.48 7.49 -14.62
N PRO A 59 -8.00 8.63 -15.15
CA PRO A 59 -8.01 9.97 -14.53
C PRO A 59 -9.27 10.27 -13.70
N SER A 60 -10.30 9.43 -13.72
CA SER A 60 -11.60 9.73 -13.12
C SER A 60 -11.61 9.68 -11.59
N GLY A 61 -10.87 8.76 -10.98
CA GLY A 61 -10.79 8.53 -9.54
C GLY A 61 -9.52 9.08 -8.92
N ILE A 62 -9.24 10.39 -9.07
CA ILE A 62 -8.03 11.01 -8.52
C ILE A 62 -7.96 10.82 -6.99
N ILE A 63 -9.07 11.07 -6.29
CA ILE A 63 -9.11 10.90 -4.83
C ILE A 63 -8.90 9.44 -4.44
N ALA A 64 -9.53 8.50 -5.17
CA ALA A 64 -9.32 7.07 -4.95
C ALA A 64 -7.85 6.66 -5.12
N PHE A 65 -7.18 7.17 -6.16
CA PHE A 65 -5.76 6.92 -6.38
C PHE A 65 -4.91 7.48 -5.23
N VAL A 66 -5.13 8.74 -4.83
CA VAL A 66 -4.41 9.37 -3.71
C VAL A 66 -4.65 8.61 -2.41
N TYR A 67 -5.90 8.23 -2.13
CA TYR A 67 -6.26 7.46 -0.96
C TYR A 67 -5.49 6.14 -0.90
N GLY A 68 -5.44 5.39 -2.01
CA GLY A 68 -4.69 4.15 -2.06
C GLY A 68 -3.18 4.34 -1.86
N MET A 69 -2.63 5.42 -2.40
CA MET A 69 -1.23 5.79 -2.15
C MET A 69 -0.96 6.14 -0.69
N LEU A 70 -1.88 6.85 -0.02
CA LEU A 70 -1.75 7.18 1.40
C LEU A 70 -1.77 5.94 2.29
N ILE A 71 -2.68 4.99 2.02
CA ILE A 71 -2.74 3.72 2.78
C ILE A 71 -1.44 2.94 2.57
N LEU A 72 -1.00 2.77 1.32
CA LEU A 72 0.27 2.11 1.01
C LEU A 72 1.47 2.79 1.67
N SER A 73 1.53 4.13 1.71
CA SER A 73 2.72 4.80 2.22
C SER A 73 2.72 4.93 3.74
N PHE A 74 1.60 5.31 4.35
CA PHE A 74 1.54 5.63 5.78
C PHE A 74 1.09 4.44 6.64
N ALA A 75 0.03 3.73 6.25
CA ALA A 75 -0.47 2.63 7.06
C ALA A 75 0.50 1.44 7.04
N ASP A 76 1.00 1.06 5.86
CA ASP A 76 2.00 -0.01 5.72
C ASP A 76 3.31 0.30 6.47
N THR A 77 3.86 1.51 6.26
CA THR A 77 5.08 1.92 6.96
C THR A 77 4.88 1.93 8.48
N SER A 78 3.71 2.37 8.96
CA SER A 78 3.38 2.34 10.39
C SER A 78 3.33 0.91 10.94
N ALA A 79 2.72 -0.02 10.19
CA ALA A 79 2.68 -1.44 10.54
C ALA A 79 4.07 -2.04 10.64
N ASN A 80 4.94 -1.73 9.67
CA ASN A 80 6.33 -2.19 9.64
C ASN A 80 7.17 -1.61 10.80
N ILE A 81 7.05 -0.30 11.10
CA ILE A 81 7.82 0.34 12.18
C ILE A 81 7.34 -0.15 13.56
N ILE A 82 6.04 -0.12 13.81
CA ILE A 82 5.50 -0.53 15.11
C ILE A 82 5.65 -2.03 15.27
N GLY A 83 5.37 -2.81 14.23
CA GLY A 83 5.46 -4.26 14.31
C GLY A 83 6.88 -4.78 14.51
N SER A 84 7.89 -4.08 13.98
CA SER A 84 9.30 -4.45 14.19
C SER A 84 9.85 -4.01 15.56
N LYS A 85 9.42 -2.84 16.07
CA LYS A 85 9.85 -2.34 17.38
C LYS A 85 9.09 -2.99 18.54
N TRP A 86 7.78 -3.15 18.40
CA TRP A 86 6.87 -3.62 19.44
C TRP A 86 6.36 -5.00 19.01
N LYS A 87 7.19 -6.01 19.28
CA LYS A 87 6.96 -7.43 18.97
C LYS A 87 5.89 -8.08 19.87
N ILE A 88 4.82 -7.34 20.11
CA ILE A 88 3.70 -7.78 20.92
C ILE A 88 2.96 -8.83 20.11
N TRP A 89 3.04 -10.08 20.58
CA TRP A 89 2.28 -11.22 20.07
C TRP A 89 2.54 -11.45 18.58
N GLU A 90 3.78 -11.84 18.27
CA GLU A 90 4.16 -12.25 16.92
C GLU A 90 3.46 -13.55 16.52
N PHE A 91 2.99 -13.59 15.29
CA PHE A 91 2.48 -14.80 14.66
C PHE A 91 3.21 -15.00 13.33
N LYS A 92 3.35 -16.26 12.92
CA LYS A 92 3.99 -16.61 11.66
C LYS A 92 2.93 -16.92 10.62
N ILE A 93 3.00 -16.23 9.50
CA ILE A 93 2.29 -16.64 8.29
C ILE A 93 3.35 -17.09 7.28
N MET A 94 3.31 -18.38 6.96
CA MET A 94 4.35 -19.09 6.19
C MET A 94 5.75 -18.88 6.79
N SER A 95 6.57 -18.02 6.18
CA SER A 95 7.98 -17.77 6.58
C SER A 95 8.23 -16.35 7.06
N GLN A 96 7.18 -15.55 7.28
CA GLN A 96 7.28 -14.17 7.75
C GLN A 96 6.63 -14.03 9.13
N SER A 97 7.34 -13.34 10.02
CA SER A 97 6.80 -12.95 11.32
C SER A 97 6.01 -11.66 11.13
N LYS A 98 4.72 -11.71 11.43
CA LYS A 98 3.84 -10.56 11.58
C LYS A 98 3.59 -10.34 13.07
N SER A 99 3.11 -9.16 13.45
CA SER A 99 2.78 -8.87 14.84
C SER A 99 1.44 -8.19 14.95
N ILE A 100 0.72 -8.49 16.04
CA ILE A 100 -0.55 -7.84 16.34
C ILE A 100 -0.33 -6.33 16.49
N GLY A 101 0.79 -5.91 17.07
CA GLY A 101 1.17 -4.49 17.16
C GLY A 101 1.24 -3.79 15.79
N GLY A 102 1.80 -4.45 14.78
CA GLY A 102 1.82 -3.95 13.40
C GLY A 102 0.42 -3.80 12.81
N SER A 103 -0.43 -4.82 12.94
CA SER A 103 -1.81 -4.78 12.43
C SER A 103 -2.67 -3.72 13.14
N ILE A 104 -2.48 -3.51 14.45
CA ILE A 104 -3.14 -2.41 15.18
C ILE A 104 -2.69 -1.05 14.64
N ALA A 105 -1.39 -0.87 14.40
CA ALA A 105 -0.86 0.37 13.84
C ALA A 105 -1.40 0.64 12.44
N PHE A 106 -1.47 -0.40 11.58
CA PHE A 106 -2.11 -0.30 10.27
C PHE A 106 -3.57 0.14 10.40
N PHE A 107 -4.34 -0.54 11.25
CA PHE A 107 -5.76 -0.28 11.45
C PHE A 107 -6.00 1.17 11.90
N LEU A 108 -5.31 1.64 12.93
CA LEU A 108 -5.45 3.02 13.42
C LEU A 108 -5.05 4.06 12.37
N CYS A 109 -3.96 3.82 11.64
CA CYS A 109 -3.52 4.72 10.59
C CYS A 109 -4.53 4.76 9.42
N SER A 110 -5.07 3.61 9.03
CA SER A 110 -6.10 3.52 7.99
C SER A 110 -7.40 4.23 8.38
N ILE A 111 -7.81 4.18 9.65
CA ILE A 111 -8.95 4.95 10.17
C ILE A 111 -8.70 6.45 10.01
N MET A 112 -7.53 6.93 10.45
CA MET A 112 -7.19 8.34 10.35
C MET A 112 -7.22 8.81 8.89
N ILE A 113 -6.56 8.08 7.99
CA ILE A 113 -6.52 8.43 6.56
C ILE A 113 -7.93 8.41 5.97
N SER A 114 -8.74 7.39 6.26
CA SER A 114 -10.10 7.28 5.75
C SER A 114 -11.01 8.41 6.24
N TYR A 115 -10.94 8.73 7.53
CA TYR A 115 -11.70 9.81 8.14
C TYR A 115 -11.33 11.17 7.54
N PHE A 116 -10.04 11.50 7.48
CA PHE A 116 -9.60 12.77 6.92
C PHE A 116 -9.87 12.89 5.42
N THR A 117 -9.74 11.80 4.66
CA THR A 117 -10.09 11.80 3.24
C THR A 117 -11.58 12.02 3.05
N ALA A 118 -12.44 11.37 3.85
CA ALA A 118 -13.90 11.54 3.78
C ALA A 118 -14.31 12.96 4.12
N HIS A 119 -13.75 13.50 5.20
CA HIS A 119 -13.97 14.89 5.59
C HIS A 119 -13.51 15.88 4.51
N TYR A 120 -12.33 15.65 3.91
CA TYR A 120 -11.77 16.50 2.86
C TYR A 120 -12.66 16.59 1.61
N VAL A 121 -13.31 15.49 1.22
CA VAL A 121 -14.23 15.48 0.06
C VAL A 121 -15.69 15.77 0.43
N GLY A 122 -16.00 16.00 1.71
CA GLY A 122 -17.37 16.23 2.17
C GLY A 122 -18.26 14.98 2.14
N LEU A 123 -17.68 13.78 2.20
CA LEU A 123 -18.41 12.52 2.24
C LEU A 123 -18.82 12.19 3.68
N ASP A 124 -20.12 12.04 3.92
CA ASP A 124 -20.64 11.56 5.21
C ASP A 124 -20.65 10.03 5.23
N ILE A 125 -19.53 9.45 5.68
CA ILE A 125 -19.38 7.99 5.83
C ILE A 125 -19.79 7.56 7.23
N LYS A 126 -20.66 6.55 7.32
CA LYS A 126 -21.03 5.99 8.61
C LYS A 126 -19.81 5.33 9.28
N LEU A 127 -19.65 5.59 10.57
CA LEU A 127 -18.49 5.15 11.35
C LEU A 127 -18.32 3.62 11.36
N ASP A 128 -19.41 2.88 11.49
CA ASP A 128 -19.42 1.41 11.42
C ASP A 128 -18.87 0.89 10.08
N MET A 129 -19.31 1.48 8.98
CA MET A 129 -18.87 1.11 7.64
C MET A 129 -17.37 1.42 7.41
N LEU A 130 -16.90 2.57 7.90
CA LEU A 130 -15.49 2.93 7.87
C LEU A 130 -14.63 1.95 8.69
N LEU A 131 -15.08 1.56 9.88
CA LEU A 131 -14.36 0.62 10.74
C LEU A 131 -14.28 -0.78 10.11
N ILE A 132 -15.39 -1.27 9.54
CA ILE A 132 -15.41 -2.56 8.82
C ILE A 132 -14.41 -2.53 7.66
N PHE A 133 -14.36 -1.43 6.91
CA PHE A 133 -13.43 -1.30 5.81
C PHE A 133 -11.97 -1.32 6.26
N CYS A 134 -11.63 -0.49 7.25
CA CYS A 134 -10.28 -0.46 7.81
C CYS A 134 -9.88 -1.84 8.33
N LEU A 135 -10.83 -2.59 8.90
CA LEU A 135 -10.59 -3.95 9.37
C LEU A 135 -10.29 -4.90 8.20
N ILE A 136 -11.06 -4.82 7.11
CA ILE A 136 -10.79 -5.61 5.89
C ILE A 136 -9.40 -5.30 5.33
N LEU A 137 -9.02 -4.03 5.23
CA LEU A 137 -7.68 -3.65 4.76
C LEU A 137 -6.58 -4.19 5.68
N THR A 138 -6.75 -4.11 7.00
CA THR A 138 -5.82 -4.69 7.97
C THR A 138 -5.71 -6.20 7.82
N LEU A 139 -6.83 -6.91 7.59
CA LEU A 139 -6.79 -8.36 7.36
C LEU A 139 -6.07 -8.70 6.05
N ILE A 140 -6.27 -7.90 5.00
CA ILE A 140 -5.54 -8.05 3.73
C ILE A 140 -4.05 -7.86 3.98
N GLU A 141 -3.61 -6.79 4.65
CA GLU A 141 -2.21 -6.56 5.01
C GLU A 141 -1.63 -7.72 5.84
N ALA A 142 -2.37 -8.16 6.85
CA ALA A 142 -1.92 -9.21 7.75
C ALA A 142 -1.69 -10.53 7.02
N VAL A 143 -2.56 -10.89 6.07
CA VAL A 143 -2.48 -12.14 5.29
C VAL A 143 -1.44 -12.07 4.17
N HIS A 144 -1.16 -10.89 3.62
CA HIS A 144 -0.18 -10.75 2.54
C HIS A 144 1.25 -10.98 3.04
N ILE A 145 2.02 -11.68 2.20
CA ILE A 145 3.36 -12.15 2.51
C ILE A 145 4.30 -11.71 1.38
N PHE A 146 5.59 -11.59 1.68
CA PHE A 146 6.64 -11.28 0.69
C PHE A 146 6.49 -9.93 -0.01
N GLY A 147 5.81 -8.96 0.60
CA GLY A 147 5.63 -7.63 0.02
C GLY A 147 4.54 -7.57 -1.05
N LEU A 148 3.67 -8.58 -1.16
CA LEU A 148 2.53 -8.58 -2.10
C LEU A 148 1.41 -7.61 -1.69
N ASP A 149 1.37 -7.22 -0.41
CA ASP A 149 0.57 -6.10 0.10
C ASP A 149 0.86 -4.82 -0.67
N ASN A 150 2.14 -4.54 -0.99
CA ASN A 150 2.50 -3.35 -1.78
C ASN A 150 1.91 -3.32 -3.19
N LEU A 151 1.49 -4.47 -3.72
CA LEU A 151 0.80 -4.58 -5.00
C LEU A 151 -0.72 -4.38 -4.82
N SER A 152 -1.31 -5.04 -3.82
CA SER A 152 -2.76 -5.15 -3.68
C SER A 152 -3.37 -3.99 -2.91
N ILE A 153 -2.73 -3.51 -1.84
CA ILE A 153 -3.22 -2.44 -0.97
C ILE A 153 -3.59 -1.16 -1.74
N PRO A 154 -2.71 -0.55 -2.56
CA PRO A 154 -3.06 0.72 -3.23
C PRO A 154 -4.20 0.55 -4.25
N VAL A 155 -4.39 -0.66 -4.80
CA VAL A 155 -5.45 -0.94 -5.78
C VAL A 155 -6.78 -1.17 -5.06
N ILE A 156 -6.79 -2.07 -4.07
CA ILE A 156 -8.00 -2.47 -3.34
C ILE A 156 -8.56 -1.28 -2.55
N SER A 157 -7.70 -0.56 -1.82
CA SER A 157 -8.14 0.59 -1.03
C SER A 157 -8.71 1.70 -1.91
N GLY A 158 -8.09 1.99 -3.06
CA GLY A 158 -8.61 2.97 -4.02
C GLY A 158 -9.90 2.54 -4.71
N ILE A 159 -10.03 1.27 -5.15
CA ILE A 159 -11.28 0.75 -5.70
C ILE A 159 -12.40 0.86 -4.66
N PHE A 160 -12.11 0.49 -3.41
CA PHE A 160 -13.07 0.57 -2.33
C PHE A 160 -13.50 2.01 -2.05
N TRP A 161 -12.58 2.96 -2.07
CA TRP A 161 -12.92 4.39 -1.97
C TRP A 161 -13.96 4.83 -3.00
N ASN A 162 -13.80 4.40 -4.24
CA ASN A 162 -14.75 4.70 -5.30
C ASN A 162 -16.15 4.15 -4.98
N TYR A 163 -16.27 2.93 -4.44
CA TYR A 163 -17.58 2.34 -4.09
C TYR A 163 -18.41 3.15 -3.07
N PHE A 164 -17.77 4.03 -2.28
CA PHE A 164 -18.43 4.83 -1.24
C PHE A 164 -18.76 6.25 -1.70
N THR A 165 -18.18 6.68 -2.82
CA THR A 165 -18.32 8.03 -3.36
C THR A 165 -19.30 8.10 -4.54
N TYR A 166 -19.90 6.96 -4.93
CA TYR A 166 -21.00 6.84 -5.90
C TYR A 166 -22.33 6.51 -5.22
#